data_AF-A0A4Y2L276-F1
#
_entry.id   AF-A0A4Y2L276-F1
#
_cell.length_a   1.000
_cell.length_b   1.000
_cell.length_c   1.000
_cell.angle_alpha   90.00
_cell.angle_beta   90.00
_cell.angle_gamma   90.00
#
_symmetry.space_group_name_H-M   'P 1'
#
loop_
_entity.id
_entity.type
_entity.pdbx_description
1 polymer ?
#
loop_
_entity_poly.entity_id
_entity_poly.type
_entity_poly.pdbx_seq_one_letter_code
_entity_poly.pdbx_strand_id
1 'polypeptide(L)'
;MHTPSGLFPKKAEKDPAPESLLQYTSCTCKKGCTNACGFRKAGLHCSLLCKNCIGQSCENPMTVILDNDSEEADAPAPIYMVDEQLECEAITL
;
A
#
# COMPACT_ATOMS: atom_id res chain seq x y z
N MET A 1 -31.55 9.59 11.51
CA MET A 1 -30.27 10.25 11.85
C MET A 1 -30.10 11.43 10.88
N HIS A 2 -30.64 12.61 11.21
CA HIS A 2 -30.41 13.84 10.46
C HIS A 2 -29.59 14.77 11.34
N THR A 3 -28.40 15.16 10.88
CA THR A 3 -27.68 16.28 11.48
C THR A 3 -28.37 17.58 11.04
N PRO A 4 -28.77 18.46 11.96
CA PRO A 4 -29.56 19.66 11.66
C PRO A 4 -28.82 20.70 10.82
N SER A 5 -27.48 20.60 10.77
CA SER A 5 -26.62 21.35 9.86
C SER A 5 -26.09 20.37 8.81
N GLY A 6 -26.32 20.66 7.52
CA GLY A 6 -25.78 19.86 6.43
C GLY A 6 -24.25 19.80 6.47
N LEU A 7 -23.67 18.73 5.92
CA LEU A 7 -22.22 18.64 5.76
C LEU A 7 -21.78 19.48 4.56
N PHE A 8 -20.75 20.29 4.75
CA PHE A 8 -20.13 21.04 3.66
C PHE A 8 -18.86 20.31 3.19
N PRO A 9 -18.70 20.06 1.88
CA PRO A 9 -17.47 19.50 1.34
C PRO A 9 -16.30 20.45 1.62
N LYS A 10 -15.25 19.95 2.28
CA LYS A 10 -13.97 20.66 2.41
C LYS A 10 -12.98 20.09 1.42
N LYS A 11 -12.25 20.95 0.69
CA LYS A 11 -11.15 20.52 -0.17
C LYS A 11 -10.06 19.86 0.68
N ALA A 12 -9.55 18.72 0.21
CA ALA A 12 -8.38 18.09 0.82
C ALA A 12 -7.15 18.99 0.62
N GLU A 13 -6.43 19.28 1.70
CA GLU A 13 -5.20 20.09 1.70
C GLU A 13 -3.93 19.22 1.65
N LYS A 14 -4.05 17.95 2.04
CA LYS A 14 -2.94 16.99 2.06
C LYS A 14 -2.81 16.28 0.72
N ASP A 15 -1.61 15.82 0.44
CA ASP A 15 -1.34 14.97 -0.71
C ASP A 15 -2.16 13.66 -0.66
N PRO A 16 -2.43 13.05 -1.82
CA PRO A 16 -3.03 11.73 -1.90
C PRO A 16 -2.24 10.69 -1.08
N ALA A 17 -2.93 9.63 -0.66
CA ALA A 17 -2.24 8.52 -0.01
C ALA A 17 -1.16 7.93 -0.94
N PRO A 18 0.02 7.54 -0.40
CA PRO A 18 1.04 6.83 -1.15
C PRO A 18 0.47 5.62 -1.91
N GLU A 19 1.02 5.34 -3.09
CA GLU A 19 0.59 4.22 -3.93
C GLU A 19 0.76 2.86 -3.23
N SER A 20 1.81 2.74 -2.41
CA SER A 20 2.04 1.60 -1.52
C SER A 20 0.96 1.40 -0.45
N LEU A 21 0.12 2.41 -0.17
CA LEU A 21 -1.07 2.23 0.66
C LEU A 21 -2.31 1.93 -0.18
N LEU A 22 -2.39 2.47 -1.41
CA LEU A 22 -3.48 2.17 -2.35
C LEU A 22 -3.52 0.69 -2.73
N GLN A 23 -2.38 -0.01 -2.73
CA GLN A 23 -2.32 -1.46 -2.95
C GLN A 23 -3.13 -2.29 -1.94
N TYR A 24 -3.40 -1.75 -0.74
CA TYR A 24 -4.20 -2.43 0.28
C TYR A 24 -5.71 -2.14 0.15
N THR A 25 -6.09 -1.22 -0.74
CA THR A 25 -7.49 -0.90 -0.99
C THR A 25 -8.10 -1.90 -1.97
N SER A 26 -9.32 -2.38 -1.71
CA SER A 26 -9.97 -3.43 -2.51
C SER A 26 -11.14 -2.88 -3.34
N CYS A 27 -11.28 -3.41 -4.56
CA CYS A 27 -12.45 -3.19 -5.40
C CYS A 27 -13.72 -3.73 -4.69
N THR A 28 -14.88 -3.10 -4.93
CA THR A 28 -16.20 -3.62 -4.50
C THR A 28 -17.01 -4.19 -5.66
N CYS A 29 -16.34 -4.45 -6.79
CA CYS A 29 -16.95 -5.05 -7.98
C CYS A 29 -17.62 -6.37 -7.62
N LYS A 30 -18.85 -6.59 -8.10
CA LYS A 30 -19.61 -7.84 -7.88
C LYS A 30 -19.47 -8.85 -9.02
N LYS A 31 -18.92 -8.39 -10.14
CA LYS A 31 -18.64 -9.11 -11.39
C LYS A 31 -17.39 -8.46 -11.99
N GLY A 32 -16.71 -9.14 -12.92
CA GLY A 32 -15.41 -8.78 -13.49
C GLY A 32 -15.06 -7.29 -13.56
N CYS A 33 -13.78 -6.97 -13.33
CA CYS A 33 -13.30 -5.60 -13.22
C CYS A 33 -13.09 -4.92 -14.59
N THR A 34 -14.17 -4.71 -15.32
CA THR A 34 -14.19 -4.02 -16.62
C THR A 34 -14.45 -2.51 -16.46
N ASN A 35 -15.10 -1.88 -17.44
CA ASN A 35 -15.41 -0.44 -17.47
C ASN A 35 -16.30 0.03 -16.30
N ALA A 36 -16.98 -0.89 -15.61
CA ALA A 36 -17.79 -0.56 -14.43
C ALA A 36 -16.97 -0.46 -13.14
N CYS A 37 -15.72 -0.92 -13.13
CA CYS A 37 -14.86 -0.88 -11.96
C CYS A 37 -14.52 0.56 -11.56
N GLY A 38 -14.82 0.94 -10.31
CA GLY A 38 -14.54 2.28 -9.80
C GLY A 38 -13.05 2.62 -9.78
N PHE A 39 -12.19 1.64 -9.48
CA PHE A 39 -10.74 1.81 -9.52
C PHE A 39 -10.27 2.13 -10.93
N ARG A 40 -10.72 1.34 -11.92
CA ARG A 40 -10.39 1.58 -13.33
C ARG A 40 -10.84 2.96 -13.80
N LYS A 41 -12.04 3.39 -13.41
CA LYS A 41 -12.55 4.74 -13.74
C LYS A 41 -11.70 5.85 -13.11
N ALA A 42 -11.10 5.59 -11.95
CA ALA A 42 -10.17 6.49 -11.29
C ALA A 42 -8.72 6.37 -11.81
N GLY A 43 -8.47 5.53 -12.83
CA GLY A 43 -7.13 5.30 -13.37
C GLY A 43 -6.26 4.38 -12.51
N LEU A 44 -6.86 3.64 -11.57
CA LEU A 44 -6.16 2.73 -10.65
C LEU A 44 -6.36 1.27 -11.06
N HIS A 45 -5.33 0.45 -10.82
CA HIS A 45 -5.42 -1.00 -10.91
C HIS A 45 -6.07 -1.60 -9.65
N CYS A 46 -6.82 -2.70 -9.81
CA CYS A 46 -7.33 -3.43 -8.66
C CYS A 46 -6.18 -4.16 -7.98
N SER A 47 -6.12 -4.06 -6.67
CA SER A 47 -5.24 -4.90 -5.86
C SER A 47 -5.63 -6.38 -5.92
N LEU A 48 -4.71 -7.23 -5.45
CA LEU A 48 -4.94 -8.67 -5.24
C LEU A 48 -6.09 -8.93 -4.24
N LEU A 49 -6.41 -7.95 -3.39
CA LEU A 49 -7.50 -8.01 -2.42
C LEU A 49 -8.88 -7.78 -3.03
N CYS A 50 -9.01 -7.62 -4.35
CA CYS A 50 -10.28 -7.46 -5.03
C CYS A 50 -11.20 -8.66 -4.75
N LYS A 51 -12.19 -8.49 -3.87
CA LYS A 51 -12.95 -9.58 -3.24
C LYS A 51 -13.63 -10.52 -4.22
N ASN A 52 -14.12 -9.98 -5.34
CA ASN A 52 -14.81 -10.77 -6.33
C ASN A 52 -13.86 -11.54 -7.25
N CYS A 53 -12.73 -10.94 -7.61
CA CYS A 53 -11.81 -11.51 -8.59
C CYS A 53 -10.70 -12.35 -7.94
N ILE A 54 -10.44 -12.12 -6.64
CA ILE A 54 -9.39 -12.76 -5.83
C ILE A 54 -8.02 -12.61 -6.51
N GLY A 55 -7.79 -11.48 -7.18
CA GLY A 55 -6.61 -11.21 -7.99
C GLY A 55 -6.46 -12.04 -9.28
N GLN A 56 -7.00 -13.26 -9.34
CA GLN A 56 -6.75 -14.22 -10.42
C GLN A 56 -7.56 -13.97 -11.69
N SER A 57 -8.85 -13.66 -11.55
CA SER A 57 -9.75 -13.39 -12.69
C SER A 57 -9.97 -11.90 -12.93
N CYS A 58 -9.12 -11.06 -12.33
CA CYS A 58 -9.28 -9.62 -12.42
C CYS A 58 -8.82 -9.13 -13.79
N GLU A 59 -9.73 -8.52 -14.54
CA GLU A 59 -9.40 -7.86 -15.82
C GLU A 59 -8.75 -6.47 -15.64
N ASN A 60 -8.61 -6.03 -14.39
CA ASN A 60 -7.86 -4.82 -14.03
C ASN A 60 -6.83 -5.16 -12.94
N PRO A 61 -5.92 -6.12 -13.16
CA PRO A 61 -4.98 -6.55 -12.13
C PRO A 61 -3.92 -5.48 -11.89
N MET A 62 -3.35 -5.48 -10.69
CA MET A 62 -2.15 -4.71 -10.40
C MET A 62 -0.99 -5.24 -11.24
N THR A 63 -0.28 -4.37 -11.95
CA THR A 63 0.97 -4.72 -12.61
C THR A 63 2.02 -4.91 -11.53
N VAL A 64 2.39 -6.16 -11.25
CA VAL A 64 3.58 -6.43 -10.45
C VAL A 64 4.78 -6.02 -11.31
N ILE A 65 5.31 -4.83 -11.08
CA ILE A 65 6.66 -4.51 -11.56
C ILE A 65 7.57 -5.36 -10.68
N LEU A 66 8.00 -6.51 -11.22
CA LEU A 66 9.17 -7.17 -10.70
C LEU A 66 10.33 -6.27 -11.13
N ASP A 67 10.77 -5.38 -10.25
CA ASP A 67 12.05 -4.72 -10.41
C ASP A 67 13.12 -5.81 -10.37
N ASN A 68 13.39 -6.41 -11.53
CA ASN A 68 14.59 -7.19 -11.78
C ASN A 68 15.73 -6.19 -12.00
N ASP A 69 15.98 -5.33 -11.01
CA ASP A 69 17.15 -4.47 -10.98
C ASP A 69 18.39 -5.35 -10.76
N SER A 70 18.79 -6.00 -11.84
CA SER A 70 20.13 -6.51 -12.02
C SER A 70 21.04 -5.30 -12.31
N GLU A 71 21.15 -4.39 -11.35
CA GLU A 71 22.24 -3.43 -11.29
C GLU A 71 23.37 -4.09 -10.49
N GLU A 72 24.33 -4.69 -11.19
CA GLU A 72 25.65 -4.95 -10.61
C GLU A 72 26.34 -3.59 -10.39
N ALA A 73 26.16 -2.95 -9.22
CA ALA A 73 27.05 -1.88 -8.75
C ALA A 73 26.93 -1.57 -7.25
N ASP A 74 27.96 -1.99 -6.52
CA ASP A 74 28.50 -1.49 -5.23
C ASP A 74 27.59 -1.53 -3.99
N ALA A 75 27.67 -2.64 -3.27
CA ALA A 75 27.19 -2.74 -1.90
C ALA A 75 27.98 -1.76 -0.99
N PRO A 76 27.32 -0.85 -0.24
CA PRO A 76 28.03 -0.08 0.77
C PRO A 76 28.61 -1.03 1.81
N ALA A 77 29.89 -0.80 2.16
CA ALA A 77 30.66 -1.61 3.09
C ALA A 77 29.87 -1.91 4.38
N PRO A 78 30.03 -3.12 4.97
CA PRO A 78 29.32 -3.46 6.20
C PRO A 78 29.67 -2.44 7.28
N ILE A 79 28.64 -1.75 7.78
CA ILE A 79 28.78 -0.92 8.97
C ILE A 79 29.16 -1.88 10.09
N TYR A 80 30.42 -1.84 10.50
CA TYR A 80 30.91 -2.51 11.69
C TYR A 80 30.03 -2.06 12.86
N MET A 81 29.32 -3.00 13.48
CA MET A 81 28.70 -2.77 14.77
C MET A 81 29.84 -2.46 15.73
N VAL A 82 29.97 -1.21 16.16
CA VAL A 82 30.83 -0.86 17.29
C VAL A 82 30.25 -1.55 18.51
N ASP A 83 31.05 -2.46 19.04
CA ASP A 83 30.88 -3.12 20.30
C ASP A 83 30.99 -2.07 21.42
N GLU A 84 29.85 -1.56 21.89
CA GLU A 84 29.76 -0.95 23.22
C GLU A 84 29.15 -2.00 24.15
N GLN A 85 29.95 -3.01 24.50
CA GLN A 85 29.65 -3.86 25.64
C GLN A 85 29.86 -3.08 26.95
N LEU A 86 29.10 -3.49 27.96
CA LEU A 86 29.36 -3.38 29.42
C LEU A 86 28.74 -2.11 30.07
N GLU A 87 27.71 -2.15 30.94
CA GLU A 87 27.28 -3.17 31.91
C GLU A 87 25.77 -3.20 32.16
N CYS A 88 25.20 -4.41 32.17
CA CYS A 88 24.03 -4.69 32.99
C CYS A 88 24.53 -4.98 34.41
N GLU A 89 24.55 -3.98 35.30
CA GLU A 89 24.66 -4.27 36.72
C GLU A 89 23.39 -4.97 37.18
N ALA A 90 23.58 -6.19 37.68
CA ALA A 90 22.59 -6.99 38.35
C ALA A 90 22.03 -6.24 39.57
N ILE A 91 20.70 -6.14 39.66
CA ILE A 91 20.05 -6.02 40.96
C ILE A 91 19.08 -7.20 41.08
N THR A 92 19.64 -8.31 41.55
CA THR A 92 18.92 -9.22 42.43
C THR A 92 18.66 -8.47 43.73
N LEU A 93 17.39 -8.14 44.02
CA LEU A 93 16.82 -8.14 45.37
C LEU A 93 15.34 -8.53 45.29
#